data_AF-A0A166JN34-F1
#
_entry.id   AF-A0A166JN34-F1
#
_cell.length_a   1.000
_cell.length_b   1.000
_cell.length_c   1.000
_cell.angle_alpha   90.00
_cell.angle_beta   90.00
_cell.angle_gamma   90.00
#
_symmetry.space_group_name_H-M   'P 1'
#
loop_
_entity.id
_entity.type
_entity.pdbx_description
1 polymer ?
#
loop_
_entity_poly.entity_id
_entity_poly.type
_entity_poly.pdbx_seq_one_letter_code
_entity_poly.pdbx_strand_id
1 'polypeptide(L)'
;MKLLFTGTFLGAAIALTPLAANAAVFSFTSTLNGDQEVPSVSTTGLGTAIGTLTGDPGSWVFEYVVNYSGLQGVIDTPFAHIHNAPAGANGPVVHSLDNADIPPIAGSSSGTITGDWRFDDVSAPLTDVLAQELLNGNAYFNIHTSTFPSGEIRGQILAAPVSVPEPTSILGLLAFGALGAGWQLKNHKNKHKLIG
;
A
#
# COMPACT_ATOMS: atom_id res chain seq x y z
N MET A 1 66.87 19.98 30.52
CA MET A 1 66.43 18.57 30.56
C MET A 1 64.97 18.53 30.14
N LYS A 2 64.66 17.99 28.95
CA LYS A 2 63.30 17.94 28.37
C LYS A 2 62.51 16.81 29.05
N LEU A 3 61.34 17.10 29.63
CA LEU A 3 60.36 16.07 29.99
C LEU A 3 59.32 15.96 28.87
N LEU A 4 59.28 14.80 28.23
CA LEU A 4 58.24 14.38 27.29
C LEU A 4 57.15 13.64 28.08
N PHE A 5 55.93 14.16 28.08
CA PHE A 5 54.75 13.41 28.53
C PHE A 5 54.05 12.84 27.28
N THR A 6 54.12 11.51 27.11
CA THR A 6 53.31 10.78 26.14
C THR A 6 52.03 10.32 26.82
N GLY A 7 50.93 11.04 26.62
CA GLY A 7 49.59 10.63 27.05
C GLY A 7 48.92 9.77 25.99
N THR A 8 48.62 8.51 26.32
CA THR A 8 47.84 7.61 25.46
C THR A 8 46.36 7.94 25.61
N PHE A 9 45.72 8.45 24.54
CA PHE A 9 44.26 8.58 24.49
C PHE A 9 43.65 7.25 24.04
N LEU A 10 42.89 6.58 24.92
CA LEU A 10 42.00 5.48 24.56
C LEU A 10 40.71 6.10 24.00
N GLY A 11 40.56 6.10 22.67
CA GLY A 11 39.29 6.46 22.01
C GLY A 11 38.30 5.30 22.14
N ALA A 12 37.22 5.48 22.89
CA ALA A 12 36.10 4.56 22.89
C ALA A 12 35.33 4.70 21.56
N ALA A 13 35.45 3.72 20.68
CA ALA A 13 34.62 3.64 19.48
C ALA A 13 33.20 3.22 19.88
N ILE A 14 32.26 4.17 19.86
CA ILE A 14 30.83 3.87 19.96
C ILE A 14 30.40 3.31 18.61
N ALA A 15 30.18 2.00 18.55
CA ALA A 15 29.57 1.36 17.39
C ALA A 15 28.09 1.75 17.34
N LEU A 16 27.73 2.73 16.51
CA LEU A 16 26.34 2.95 16.12
C LEU A 16 25.93 1.80 15.20
N THR A 17 25.13 0.88 15.71
CA THR A 17 24.40 -0.05 14.85
C THR A 17 23.32 0.74 14.11
N PRO A 18 23.32 0.80 12.77
CA PRO A 18 22.23 1.46 12.06
C PRO A 18 20.93 0.70 12.35
N LEU A 19 19.93 1.40 12.90
CA LEU A 19 18.56 0.89 12.87
C LEU A 19 18.17 0.81 11.40
N ALA A 20 17.76 -0.37 10.95
CA ALA A 20 17.11 -0.49 9.65
C ALA A 20 15.85 0.40 9.69
N ALA A 21 15.83 1.45 8.87
CA ALA A 21 14.62 2.23 8.65
C ALA A 21 13.63 1.34 7.92
N ASN A 22 12.49 1.05 8.56
CA ASN A 22 11.38 0.36 7.90
C ASN A 22 10.50 1.45 7.31
N ALA A 23 10.55 1.64 5.99
CA ALA A 23 9.60 2.52 5.31
C ALA A 23 8.18 2.01 5.55
N ALA A 24 7.23 2.90 5.84
CA ALA A 24 5.84 2.51 5.94
C ALA A 24 5.35 2.02 4.56
N VAL A 25 4.50 0.99 4.54
CA VAL A 25 3.92 0.44 3.31
C VAL A 25 2.41 0.32 3.49
N PHE A 26 1.66 0.99 2.63
CA PHE A 26 0.20 0.96 2.61
C PHE A 26 -0.30 0.52 1.24
N SER A 27 -1.18 -0.48 1.20
CA SER A 27 -1.80 -0.95 -0.04
C SER A 27 -3.16 -0.30 -0.23
N PHE A 28 -3.53 -0.06 -1.49
CA PHE A 28 -4.77 0.57 -1.88
C PHE A 28 -5.43 -0.20 -3.02
N THR A 29 -6.75 -0.07 -3.09
CA THR A 29 -7.58 -0.56 -4.18
C THR A 29 -8.56 0.53 -4.62
N SER A 30 -8.99 0.47 -5.89
CA SER A 30 -10.06 1.30 -6.41
C SER A 30 -10.88 0.52 -7.44
N THR A 31 -12.19 0.77 -7.48
CA THR A 31 -13.07 0.35 -8.57
C THR A 31 -13.62 1.61 -9.21
N LEU A 32 -13.45 1.74 -10.53
CA LEU A 32 -13.83 2.92 -11.30
C LEU A 32 -15.09 2.64 -12.11
N ASN A 33 -16.07 3.53 -12.05
CA ASN A 33 -17.30 3.47 -12.85
C ASN A 33 -17.93 4.87 -13.01
N GLY A 34 -18.94 4.99 -13.88
CA GLY A 34 -19.64 6.25 -14.11
C GLY A 34 -20.58 6.68 -12.97
N ASP A 35 -21.05 5.76 -12.13
CA ASP A 35 -21.92 6.08 -10.98
C ASP A 35 -21.21 6.93 -9.92
N GLN A 36 -19.88 6.84 -9.86
CA GLN A 36 -19.05 7.61 -8.94
C GLN A 36 -18.68 9.01 -9.46
N GLU A 37 -18.92 9.31 -10.75
CA GLU A 37 -18.77 10.67 -11.27
C GLU A 37 -19.74 11.64 -10.59
N VAL A 38 -19.39 12.93 -10.58
CA VAL A 38 -20.25 13.97 -10.00
C VAL A 38 -20.46 15.09 -11.03
N PRO A 39 -21.62 15.15 -11.71
CA PRO A 39 -22.75 14.22 -11.63
C PRO A 39 -22.45 12.83 -12.24
N SER A 40 -23.22 11.82 -11.84
CA SER A 40 -23.06 10.44 -12.34
C SER A 40 -23.26 10.36 -13.85
N VAL A 41 -22.48 9.51 -14.50
CA VAL A 41 -22.48 9.30 -15.96
C VAL A 41 -22.96 7.89 -16.29
N SER A 42 -23.87 7.77 -17.26
CA SER A 42 -24.27 6.47 -17.81
C SER A 42 -23.28 6.02 -18.88
N THR A 43 -22.41 5.09 -18.53
CA THR A 43 -21.42 4.50 -19.45
C THR A 43 -21.31 2.98 -19.24
N THR A 44 -20.77 2.28 -20.23
CA THR A 44 -20.27 0.89 -20.09
C THR A 44 -18.84 0.81 -19.56
N GLY A 45 -18.18 1.96 -19.39
CA GLY A 45 -16.82 2.07 -18.89
C GLY A 45 -16.69 1.54 -17.47
N LEU A 46 -15.64 0.76 -17.25
CA LEU A 46 -15.29 0.20 -15.95
C LEU A 46 -13.76 0.21 -15.78
N GLY A 47 -13.31 0.27 -14.54
CA GLY A 47 -11.90 0.11 -14.21
C GLY A 47 -11.66 -0.44 -12.82
N THR A 48 -10.42 -0.88 -12.60
CA THR A 48 -9.90 -1.32 -11.31
C THR A 48 -8.49 -0.80 -11.15
N ALA A 49 -8.12 -0.36 -9.96
CA ALA A 49 -6.76 0.02 -9.65
C ALA A 49 -6.25 -0.65 -8.38
N ILE A 50 -4.95 -0.88 -8.35
CA ILE A 50 -4.19 -1.19 -7.15
C ILE A 50 -3.09 -0.15 -7.00
N GLY A 51 -2.71 0.14 -5.76
CA GLY A 51 -1.59 1.03 -5.49
C GLY A 51 -0.87 0.70 -4.19
N THR A 52 0.38 1.13 -4.09
CA THR A 52 1.20 1.00 -2.89
C THR A 52 1.84 2.35 -2.58
N LEU A 53 1.55 2.90 -1.41
CA LEU A 53 2.27 4.05 -0.86
C LEU A 53 3.41 3.53 0.01
N THR A 54 4.63 3.94 -0.31
CA THR A 54 5.83 3.61 0.47
C THR A 54 6.55 4.87 0.91
N GLY A 55 7.20 4.83 2.07
CA GLY A 55 8.07 5.91 2.54
C GLY A 55 7.68 6.48 3.89
N ASP A 56 8.06 7.73 4.10
CA ASP A 56 7.86 8.54 5.31
C ASP A 56 7.63 10.01 4.89
N PRO A 57 7.23 10.91 5.82
CA PRO A 57 7.17 12.34 5.53
C PRO A 57 8.46 12.86 4.90
N GLY A 58 8.35 13.49 3.74
CA GLY A 58 9.48 13.95 2.94
C GLY A 58 10.05 12.96 1.91
N SER A 59 9.50 11.73 1.79
CA SER A 59 10.04 10.69 0.90
C SER A 59 8.99 9.75 0.29
N TRP A 60 7.71 10.12 0.35
CA TRP A 60 6.61 9.29 -0.15
C TRP A 60 6.71 8.96 -1.64
N VAL A 61 6.37 7.72 -1.99
CA VAL A 61 6.18 7.24 -3.36
C VAL A 61 4.90 6.43 -3.42
N PHE A 62 3.96 6.82 -4.28
CA PHE A 62 2.73 6.06 -4.58
C PHE A 62 2.82 5.42 -5.95
N GLU A 63 3.06 4.11 -5.99
CA GLU A 63 3.08 3.32 -7.23
C GLU A 63 1.67 2.79 -7.51
N TYR A 64 1.22 2.83 -8.75
CA TYR A 64 -0.13 2.39 -9.12
C TYR A 64 -0.21 1.67 -10.46
N VAL A 65 -1.21 0.80 -10.57
CA VAL A 65 -1.65 0.17 -11.82
C VAL A 65 -3.16 0.31 -11.93
N VAL A 66 -3.62 0.94 -13.00
CA VAL A 66 -5.05 1.14 -13.32
C VAL A 66 -5.37 0.36 -14.59
N ASN A 67 -6.30 -0.58 -14.50
CA ASN A 67 -6.86 -1.27 -15.66
C ASN A 67 -8.25 -0.71 -15.96
N TYR A 68 -8.58 -0.52 -17.22
CA TYR A 68 -9.90 -0.06 -17.63
C TYR A 68 -10.36 -0.74 -18.92
N SER A 69 -11.67 -0.73 -19.14
CA SER A 69 -12.31 -1.32 -20.33
C SER A 69 -13.70 -0.73 -20.56
N GLY A 70 -14.24 -0.92 -21.77
CA GLY A 70 -15.62 -0.55 -22.09
C GLY A 70 -15.89 0.95 -22.19
N LEU A 71 -14.84 1.80 -22.23
CA LEU A 71 -14.99 3.24 -22.39
C LEU A 71 -15.67 3.59 -23.72
N GLN A 72 -16.52 4.61 -23.71
CA GLN A 72 -17.32 5.04 -24.85
C GLN A 72 -16.78 6.36 -25.37
N GLY A 73 -15.58 6.36 -25.92
CA GLY A 73 -14.95 7.56 -26.47
C GLY A 73 -13.49 7.30 -26.78
N VAL A 74 -12.85 8.27 -27.43
CA VAL A 74 -11.40 8.23 -27.62
C VAL A 74 -10.75 8.84 -26.38
N ILE A 75 -9.72 8.19 -25.88
CA ILE A 75 -8.80 8.78 -24.91
C ILE A 75 -7.95 9.82 -25.65
N ASP A 76 -8.09 11.10 -25.29
CA ASP A 76 -7.32 12.22 -25.85
C ASP A 76 -6.71 13.02 -24.70
N THR A 77 -5.39 13.28 -24.78
CA THR A 77 -4.57 13.80 -23.67
C THR A 77 -4.90 15.25 -23.29
N PRO A 78 -4.83 15.63 -22.00
CA PRO A 78 -4.61 14.77 -20.83
C PRO A 78 -5.90 14.07 -20.40
N PHE A 79 -5.83 12.77 -20.08
CA PHE A 79 -7.03 11.93 -20.00
C PHE A 79 -7.24 11.20 -18.69
N ALA A 80 -6.23 11.09 -17.84
CA ALA A 80 -6.38 10.42 -16.56
C ALA A 80 -5.66 11.19 -15.47
N HIS A 81 -6.31 11.29 -14.31
CA HIS A 81 -5.85 12.13 -13.22
C HIS A 81 -6.09 11.46 -11.87
N ILE A 82 -5.26 11.83 -10.89
CA ILE A 82 -5.65 11.75 -9.48
C ILE A 82 -6.16 13.13 -9.07
N HIS A 83 -7.33 13.16 -8.46
CA HIS A 83 -7.90 14.34 -7.86
C HIS A 83 -7.93 14.22 -6.33
N ASN A 84 -8.01 15.35 -5.64
CA ASN A 84 -8.13 15.42 -4.19
C ASN A 84 -9.52 15.91 -3.76
N ALA A 85 -10.41 14.98 -3.42
CA ALA A 85 -11.65 15.25 -2.71
C ALA A 85 -12.23 13.95 -2.08
N PRO A 86 -13.06 14.08 -1.03
CA PRO A 86 -13.82 12.94 -0.52
C PRO A 86 -14.82 12.41 -1.55
N ALA A 87 -15.33 11.21 -1.30
CA ALA A 87 -16.37 10.58 -2.11
C ALA A 87 -17.59 11.50 -2.25
N GLY A 88 -18.13 11.62 -3.47
CA GLY A 88 -19.31 12.44 -3.77
C GLY A 88 -19.04 13.93 -3.97
N ALA A 89 -17.78 14.39 -3.93
CA ALA A 89 -17.39 15.75 -4.28
C ALA A 89 -16.33 15.78 -5.39
N ASN A 90 -16.28 16.85 -6.18
CA ASN A 90 -15.21 17.10 -7.14
C ASN A 90 -14.05 17.85 -6.48
N GLY A 91 -12.83 17.48 -6.85
CA GLY A 91 -11.59 18.09 -6.35
C GLY A 91 -10.68 18.59 -7.46
N PRO A 92 -9.64 19.38 -7.13
CA PRO A 92 -8.60 19.73 -8.10
C PRO A 92 -7.81 18.49 -8.54
N VAL A 93 -7.25 18.56 -9.75
CA VAL A 93 -6.23 17.61 -10.22
C VAL A 93 -4.96 17.82 -9.39
N VAL A 94 -4.41 16.74 -8.86
CA VAL A 94 -3.18 16.74 -8.06
C VAL A 94 -2.06 15.90 -8.65
N HIS A 95 -2.37 14.98 -9.58
CA HIS A 95 -1.38 14.22 -10.34
C HIS A 95 -1.93 13.87 -11.73
N SER A 96 -1.09 13.92 -12.75
CA SER A 96 -1.46 13.43 -14.09
C SER A 96 -0.96 12.01 -14.31
N LEU A 97 -1.81 11.17 -14.90
CA LEU A 97 -1.49 9.78 -15.22
C LEU A 97 -0.94 9.61 -16.65
N ASP A 98 -0.79 10.71 -17.39
CA ASP A 98 -0.25 10.71 -18.74
C ASP A 98 1.25 10.39 -18.70
N ASN A 99 1.63 9.12 -18.71
CA ASN A 99 3.02 8.73 -18.93
C ASN A 99 3.32 8.60 -20.42
N ALA A 100 4.54 8.95 -20.83
CA ALA A 100 5.03 8.86 -22.20
C ALA A 100 5.06 7.41 -22.76
N ASP A 101 4.94 6.41 -21.88
CA ASP A 101 4.93 4.98 -22.21
C ASP A 101 3.54 4.42 -22.53
N ILE A 102 2.49 5.24 -22.43
CA ILE A 102 1.17 4.84 -22.89
C ILE A 102 1.18 4.98 -24.42
N PRO A 103 1.16 3.86 -25.20
CA PRO A 103 1.03 3.97 -26.65
C PRO A 103 -0.20 4.82 -26.94
N PRO A 104 -0.25 5.64 -28.01
CA PRO A 104 -1.45 6.41 -28.31
C PRO A 104 -2.68 5.49 -28.30
N ILE A 105 -3.47 5.55 -27.24
CA ILE A 105 -4.71 4.77 -27.06
C ILE A 105 -5.83 5.46 -27.86
N ALA A 106 -5.46 6.14 -28.95
CA ALA A 106 -6.37 6.78 -29.87
C ALA A 106 -7.31 5.70 -30.43
N GLY A 107 -8.54 5.69 -29.95
CA GLY A 107 -9.58 4.74 -30.34
C GLY A 107 -9.67 3.46 -29.52
N SER A 108 -8.89 3.27 -28.45
CA SER A 108 -9.05 2.08 -27.59
C SER A 108 -9.85 2.38 -26.33
N SER A 109 -10.88 1.57 -26.12
CA SER A 109 -11.81 1.61 -25.00
C SER A 109 -11.32 0.83 -23.77
N SER A 110 -10.10 0.27 -23.85
CA SER A 110 -9.48 -0.55 -22.80
C SER A 110 -7.97 -0.37 -22.74
N GLY A 111 -7.39 -0.60 -21.57
CA GLY A 111 -5.95 -0.51 -21.40
C GLY A 111 -5.50 -0.64 -19.95
N THR A 112 -4.19 -0.47 -19.77
CA THR A 112 -3.52 -0.44 -18.48
C THR A 112 -2.65 0.81 -18.39
N ILE A 113 -2.77 1.54 -17.30
CA ILE A 113 -1.92 2.66 -16.94
C ILE A 113 -1.08 2.22 -15.76
N THR A 114 0.24 2.30 -15.89
CA THR A 114 1.18 2.08 -14.79
C THR A 114 1.98 3.35 -14.60
N GLY A 115 2.14 3.76 -13.35
CA GLY A 115 2.91 4.94 -13.02
C GLY A 115 3.20 5.02 -11.54
N ASP A 116 3.88 6.10 -11.19
CA ASP A 116 4.16 6.45 -9.81
C ASP A 116 3.98 7.95 -9.60
N TRP A 117 3.77 8.34 -8.36
CA TRP A 117 3.67 9.72 -7.91
C TRP A 117 4.61 9.91 -6.72
N ARG A 118 5.62 10.77 -6.88
CA ARG A 118 6.72 10.90 -5.90
C ARG A 118 6.72 12.26 -5.21
N PHE A 119 7.24 12.27 -3.99
CA PHE A 119 7.44 13.49 -3.21
C PHE A 119 8.32 14.51 -3.94
N ASP A 120 9.26 14.07 -4.78
CA ASP A 120 10.22 14.89 -5.52
C ASP A 120 9.81 15.18 -6.98
N ASP A 121 8.58 14.86 -7.38
CA ASP A 121 8.07 15.22 -8.71
C ASP A 121 8.03 16.75 -8.88
N VAL A 122 8.63 17.24 -9.97
CA VAL A 122 8.87 18.69 -10.19
C VAL A 122 7.58 19.48 -10.42
N SER A 123 6.63 18.91 -11.16
CA SER A 123 5.39 19.60 -11.56
C SER A 123 4.26 19.42 -10.55
N ALA A 124 4.18 18.26 -9.93
CA ALA A 124 3.08 17.86 -9.05
C ALA A 124 3.61 16.89 -7.97
N PRO A 125 4.32 17.38 -6.93
CA PRO A 125 4.89 16.52 -5.91
C PRO A 125 3.83 15.87 -5.02
N LEU A 126 4.03 14.61 -4.65
CA LEU A 126 3.28 13.92 -3.60
C LEU A 126 3.69 14.46 -2.23
N THR A 127 3.19 15.66 -1.89
CA THR A 127 3.45 16.27 -0.58
C THR A 127 2.90 15.41 0.56
N ASP A 128 3.43 15.61 1.77
CA ASP A 128 2.94 14.91 2.97
C ASP A 128 1.43 15.10 3.20
N VAL A 129 0.90 16.27 2.85
CA VAL A 129 -0.54 16.55 2.92
C VAL A 129 -1.31 15.63 1.95
N LEU A 130 -0.84 15.48 0.72
CA LEU A 130 -1.49 14.64 -0.29
C LEU A 130 -1.34 13.14 0.01
N ALA A 131 -0.20 12.73 0.56
CA ALA A 131 -0.02 11.38 1.08
C ALA A 131 -1.03 11.08 2.21
N GLN A 132 -1.28 12.04 3.10
CA GLN A 132 -2.29 11.88 4.13
C GLN A 132 -3.72 11.84 3.56
N GLU A 133 -4.00 12.60 2.50
CA GLU A 133 -5.31 12.55 1.85
C GLU A 133 -5.54 11.21 1.12
N LEU A 134 -4.50 10.58 0.55
CA LEU A 134 -4.57 9.19 0.08
C LEU A 134 -4.93 8.24 1.23
N LEU A 135 -4.24 8.35 2.37
CA LEU A 135 -4.51 7.54 3.57
C LEU A 135 -5.92 7.75 4.14
N ASN A 136 -6.47 8.96 4.00
CA ASN A 136 -7.82 9.30 4.43
C ASN A 136 -8.92 8.84 3.43
N GLY A 137 -8.56 8.37 2.24
CA GLY A 137 -9.50 8.01 1.19
C GLY A 137 -10.10 9.23 0.45
N ASN A 138 -9.43 10.38 0.52
CA ASN A 138 -9.84 11.65 -0.08
C ASN A 138 -9.14 11.91 -1.43
N ALA A 139 -8.70 10.86 -2.10
CA ALA A 139 -8.16 10.94 -3.45
C ALA A 139 -8.86 9.92 -4.36
N TYR A 140 -8.94 10.23 -5.65
CA TYR A 140 -9.58 9.35 -6.62
C TYR A 140 -8.91 9.39 -7.98
N PHE A 141 -8.92 8.25 -8.64
CA PHE A 141 -8.63 8.16 -10.06
C PHE A 141 -9.86 8.63 -10.85
N ASN A 142 -9.63 9.41 -11.90
CA ASN A 142 -10.65 9.80 -12.87
C ASN A 142 -10.08 9.62 -14.28
N ILE A 143 -10.86 9.01 -15.19
CA ILE A 143 -10.50 8.83 -16.60
C ILE A 143 -11.54 9.53 -17.46
N HIS A 144 -11.06 10.38 -18.34
CA HIS A 144 -11.81 11.19 -19.29
C HIS A 144 -11.72 10.59 -20.69
N THR A 145 -12.76 10.81 -21.49
CA THR A 145 -12.75 10.51 -22.93
C THR A 145 -13.36 11.65 -23.72
N SER A 146 -13.21 11.63 -25.04
CA SER A 146 -13.79 12.63 -25.93
C SER A 146 -15.31 12.75 -25.83
N THR A 147 -16.01 11.67 -25.45
CA THR A 147 -17.46 11.68 -25.21
C THR A 147 -17.81 12.20 -23.82
N PHE A 148 -16.94 11.96 -22.83
CA PHE A 148 -17.14 12.41 -21.45
C PHE A 148 -15.94 13.25 -20.99
N PRO A 149 -15.83 14.51 -21.45
CA PRO A 149 -14.67 15.35 -21.17
C PRO A 149 -14.56 15.75 -19.70
N SER A 150 -15.66 15.72 -18.94
CA SER A 150 -15.65 15.98 -17.50
C SER A 150 -15.28 14.76 -16.65
N GLY A 151 -15.18 13.57 -17.25
CA GLY A 151 -14.93 12.30 -16.58
C GLY A 151 -15.91 11.24 -17.06
N GLU A 152 -15.40 10.07 -17.46
CA GLU A 152 -16.21 8.90 -17.82
C GLU A 152 -16.33 7.91 -16.67
N ILE A 153 -15.20 7.62 -16.01
CA ILE A 153 -15.15 6.71 -14.86
C ILE A 153 -14.29 7.28 -13.73
N ARG A 154 -14.81 7.15 -12.51
CA ARG A 154 -14.16 7.58 -11.25
C ARG A 154 -14.12 6.45 -10.24
N GLY A 155 -13.05 6.41 -9.45
CA GLY A 155 -12.94 5.51 -8.31
C GLY A 155 -12.11 6.10 -7.18
N GLN A 156 -12.65 6.13 -5.95
CA GLN A 156 -11.87 6.52 -4.77
C GLN A 156 -10.73 5.54 -4.54
N ILE A 157 -9.58 6.06 -4.11
CA ILE A 157 -8.41 5.28 -3.72
C ILE A 157 -8.56 4.97 -2.23
N LEU A 158 -8.87 3.71 -1.91
CA LEU A 158 -9.19 3.27 -0.55
C LEU A 158 -8.13 2.28 -0.07
N ALA A 159 -7.79 2.34 1.21
CA ALA A 159 -6.88 1.38 1.83
C ALA A 159 -7.39 -0.05 1.61
N ALA A 160 -6.53 -0.91 1.09
CA ALA A 160 -6.84 -2.31 0.90
C ALA A 160 -7.02 -2.97 2.28
N PRO A 161 -8.00 -3.88 2.45
CA PRO A 161 -8.09 -4.66 3.68
C PRO A 161 -6.77 -5.40 3.88
N VAL A 162 -6.15 -5.23 5.05
CA VAL A 162 -4.98 -6.02 5.44
C VAL A 162 -5.38 -7.49 5.37
N SER A 163 -4.81 -8.23 4.43
CA SER A 163 -4.93 -9.68 4.41
C SER A 163 -4.15 -10.18 5.62
N VAL A 164 -4.83 -10.32 6.76
CA VAL A 164 -4.30 -11.06 7.90
C VAL A 164 -4.08 -12.48 7.39
N PRO A 165 -2.84 -12.98 7.30
CA PRO A 165 -2.65 -14.40 7.04
C PRO A 165 -3.29 -15.09 8.24
N GLU A 166 -4.42 -15.77 8.01
CA GLU A 166 -5.07 -16.54 9.06
C GLU A 166 -4.00 -17.40 9.75
N PRO A 167 -3.80 -17.27 11.07
CA PRO A 167 -2.80 -18.07 11.74
C PRO A 167 -3.32 -19.51 11.73
N THR A 168 -2.89 -20.29 10.74
CA THR A 168 -2.97 -21.76 10.78
C THR A 168 -2.09 -22.36 11.88
N SER A 169 -1.56 -21.56 12.82
CA SER A 169 -0.47 -21.97 13.73
C SER A 169 -0.54 -21.39 15.16
N ILE A 170 -1.72 -21.28 15.79
CA ILE A 170 -1.80 -21.21 17.28
C ILE A 170 -2.48 -22.43 17.90
N LEU A 171 -3.34 -23.15 17.16
CA LEU A 171 -3.81 -24.47 17.60
C LEU A 171 -2.73 -25.57 17.46
N GLY A 172 -1.71 -25.36 16.62
CA GLY A 172 -0.58 -26.28 16.47
C GLY A 172 0.46 -26.20 17.60
N LEU A 173 0.56 -25.07 18.33
CA LEU A 173 1.56 -24.90 19.39
C LEU A 173 1.09 -25.41 20.77
N LEU A 174 -0.19 -25.69 20.94
CA LEU A 174 -0.72 -26.37 22.14
C LEU A 174 -0.77 -27.90 22.01
N ALA A 175 -0.55 -28.45 20.81
CA ALA A 175 -0.60 -29.90 20.57
C ALA A 175 0.69 -30.66 20.97
N PHE A 176 1.81 -29.97 21.24
CA PHE A 176 3.04 -30.59 21.77
C PHE A 176 3.26 -30.37 23.27
N GLY A 177 2.45 -29.54 23.93
CA GLY A 177 2.60 -29.24 25.37
C GLY A 177 1.81 -30.14 26.32
N ALA A 178 0.87 -30.95 25.83
CA ALA A 178 -0.12 -31.65 26.65
C ALA A 178 0.00 -33.19 26.67
N LEU A 179 1.16 -33.77 26.36
CA LEU A 179 1.39 -35.23 26.44
C LEU A 179 2.49 -35.68 27.43
N GLY A 180 3.04 -34.78 28.26
CA GLY A 180 4.17 -35.11 29.15
C GLY A 180 3.92 -35.07 30.66
N ALA A 181 2.78 -34.56 31.14
CA ALA A 181 2.55 -34.29 32.58
C ALA A 181 1.48 -35.18 33.22
N GLY A 182 1.30 -36.41 32.73
CA GLY A 182 0.15 -37.27 33.09
C GLY A 182 0.48 -38.68 33.56
N TRP A 183 1.70 -38.97 34.04
CA TRP A 183 2.00 -40.28 34.63
C TRP A 183 2.86 -40.19 35.89
N GLN A 184 2.36 -39.50 36.91
CA GLN A 184 2.63 -39.92 38.28
C GLN A 184 1.32 -39.86 39.08
N LEU A 185 1.13 -40.93 39.86
CA LEU A 185 0.10 -41.15 40.89
C LEU A 185 -1.20 -41.82 40.42
N LYS A 186 -1.15 -43.15 40.27
CA LYS A 186 -2.20 -43.98 40.87
C LYS A 186 -1.68 -45.33 41.39
N ASN A 187 -1.60 -45.39 42.72
CA ASN A 187 -1.91 -46.51 43.59
C ASN A 187 -0.85 -47.63 43.82
N HIS A 188 -0.11 -47.44 44.91
CA HIS A 188 -0.21 -48.22 46.15
C HIS A 188 -0.64 -49.71 46.07
N LYS A 189 0.25 -50.54 46.64
CA LYS A 189 0.04 -51.86 47.28
C LYS A 189 0.12 -53.08 46.35
N ASN A 190 1.25 -53.79 46.43
CA ASN A 190 1.25 -55.11 47.08
C ASN A 190 2.65 -55.48 47.59
N LYS A 191 2.70 -55.75 48.90
CA LYS A 191 3.81 -56.39 49.59
C LYS A 191 3.85 -57.88 49.22
N HIS A 192 4.97 -58.52 49.55
CA HIS A 192 5.23 -59.96 49.62
C HIS A 192 6.06 -60.56 48.47
N LYS A 193 7.38 -60.53 48.65
CA LYS A 193 8.27 -61.62 48.23
C LYS A 193 8.89 -62.25 49.48
N LEU A 194 8.39 -63.45 49.76
CA LEU A 194 8.95 -64.64 50.39
C LEU A 194 10.37 -64.55 50.99
N ILE A 195 10.48 -64.91 52.27
CA ILE A 195 11.65 -65.56 52.87
C ILE A 195 11.26 -67.03 53.12
N GLY A 196 11.95 -67.91 52.42
CA GLY A 196 12.36 -69.22 52.94
C GLY A 196 13.85 -69.15 53.21
#